data_AF-A0A967U2S0-F1
#
_entry.id   AF-A0A967U2S0-F1
#
_cell.length_a   1.000
_cell.length_b   1.000
_cell.length_c   1.000
_cell.angle_alpha   90.00
_cell.angle_beta   90.00
_cell.angle_gamma   90.00
#
_symmetry.space_group_name_H-M   'P 1'
#
loop_
_entity.id
_entity.type
_entity.pdbx_description
1 polymer ?
#
loop_
_entity_poly.entity_id
_entity_poly.type
_entity_poly.pdbx_seq_one_letter_code
_entity_poly.pdbx_strand_id
1 'polypeptide(L)' 'MDGKLYASSQVFDEARHVEVFARYAEEKLDELYPCTQNLFNLMQAITVESRWDFKFLGMQLIVEGLAIAS' A
#
# COMPACT_ATOMS: atom_id res chain seq x y z
N MET A 1 -1.56 15.32 -18.95
CA MET A 1 -2.85 14.58 -18.85
C MET A 1 -2.60 13.11 -18.49
N ASP A 2 -1.46 12.57 -18.91
CA ASP A 2 -1.05 11.17 -18.74
C ASP A 2 -0.75 10.75 -17.29
N GLY A 3 -0.16 11.62 -16.46
CA GLY A 3 0.15 11.29 -15.07
C GLY A 3 -1.08 10.99 -14.19
N LYS A 4 -2.24 11.61 -14.49
CA LYS A 4 -3.49 11.31 -13.77
C LYS A 4 -4.09 9.96 -14.19
N LEU A 5 -3.97 9.60 -15.47
CA LEU A 5 -4.39 8.30 -15.98
C LEU A 5 -3.50 7.18 -15.41
N TYR A 6 -2.19 7.39 -15.39
CA TYR A 6 -1.23 6.45 -14.80
C TYR A 6 -1.49 6.22 -13.30
N ALA A 7 -1.69 7.29 -12.54
CA ALA A 7 -2.05 7.19 -11.12
C ALA A 7 -3.36 6.42 -10.91
N SER A 8 -4.36 6.62 -11.79
CA SER A 8 -5.64 5.89 -11.68
C SER A 8 -5.53 4.40 -12.00
N SER A 9 -4.71 4.01 -13.00
CA SER A 9 -4.46 2.59 -13.29
C SER A 9 -3.68 1.92 -12.15
N GLN A 10 -2.68 2.61 -11.59
CA GLN A 10 -1.91 2.13 -10.45
C GLN A 10 -2.82 1.84 -9.24
N VAL A 11 -3.72 2.77 -8.89
CA VAL A 11 -4.67 2.56 -7.79
C VAL A 11 -5.55 1.33 -8.04
N PHE A 12 -5.95 1.07 -9.29
CA PHE A 12 -6.75 -0.10 -9.62
C PHE A 12 -5.95 -1.42 -9.51
N ASP A 13 -4.69 -1.42 -9.93
CA ASP A 13 -3.83 -2.60 -9.82
C ASP A 13 -3.50 -2.92 -8.36
N GLU A 14 -3.21 -1.91 -7.53
CA GLU A 14 -2.98 -2.13 -6.10
C GLU A 14 -4.25 -2.58 -5.36
N ALA A 15 -5.42 -2.07 -5.74
CA ALA A 15 -6.69 -2.57 -5.18
C ALA A 15 -6.88 -4.07 -5.48
N ARG A 16 -6.49 -4.53 -6.67
CA ARG A 16 -6.56 -5.96 -7.04
C ARG A 16 -5.56 -6.79 -6.23
N HIS A 17 -4.35 -6.27 -5.98
CA HIS A 17 -3.39 -6.93 -5.09
C HIS A 17 -3.97 -7.10 -3.69
N VAL A 18 -4.53 -6.03 -3.11
CA VAL A 18 -5.17 -6.07 -1.78
C VAL A 18 -6.28 -7.12 -1.72
N GLU A 19 -7.15 -7.18 -2.74
CA GLU A 19 -8.24 -8.17 -2.79
C GLU A 19 -7.71 -9.61 -2.82
N VAL A 20 -6.70 -9.89 -3.66
CA VAL A 20 -6.12 -11.22 -3.79
C VAL A 20 -5.44 -11.66 -2.50
N PHE A 21 -4.67 -10.77 -1.87
CA PHE A 21 -3.99 -11.08 -0.60
C PHE A 21 -4.97 -11.24 0.56
N ALA A 22 -6.02 -10.42 0.63
CA ALA A 22 -7.05 -10.55 1.65
C ALA A 22 -7.77 -11.90 1.53
N ARG A 23 -8.20 -12.29 0.32
CA ARG A 23 -8.83 -13.59 0.09
C ARG A 23 -7.89 -14.74 0.43
N TYR A 24 -6.61 -14.65 0.04
CA TYR A 24 -5.62 -15.66 0.40
C TYR A 24 -5.47 -15.79 1.92
N ALA A 25 -5.38 -14.67 2.63
CA ALA A 25 -5.25 -14.67 4.08
C ALA A 25 -6.47 -15.29 4.77
N GLU A 26 -7.68 -15.00 4.30
CA GLU A 26 -8.91 -15.56 4.87
C GLU A 26 -9.14 -17.03 4.52
N GLU A 27 -8.83 -17.45 3.29
CA GLU A 27 -9.18 -18.80 2.81
C GLU A 27 -8.07 -19.83 2.98
N LYS A 28 -6.81 -19.40 3.12
CA LYS A 28 -5.63 -20.30 3.05
C LYS A 28 -4.73 -20.25 4.28
N LEU A 29 -4.80 -19.21 5.10
CA LEU A 29 -4.02 -19.14 6.34
C LEU A 29 -4.87 -19.59 7.52
N ASP A 30 -4.31 -20.45 8.36
CA ASP A 30 -4.97 -20.88 9.60
C ASP A 30 -4.95 -19.78 10.67
N GLU A 31 -4.01 -18.83 10.57
CA GLU A 31 -3.85 -17.70 11.50
C GLU A 31 -3.48 -16.41 10.75
N LEU A 32 -4.08 -15.30 11.16
CA LEU A 32 -3.82 -13.97 10.62
C LEU A 32 -2.75 -13.26 11.44
N TYR A 33 -1.69 -12.80 10.77
CA TYR A 33 -0.63 -12.01 11.38
C TYR A 33 -1.01 -10.52 11.37
N PRO A 34 -1.24 -9.90 12.55
CA PRO A 34 -1.61 -8.49 12.60
C PRO A 34 -0.44 -7.59 12.19
N CYS A 35 -0.78 -6.46 11.58
CA CYS A 35 0.18 -5.41 11.26
C CYS A 35 0.84 -4.89 12.54
N THR A 36 2.17 -4.74 12.53
CA THR A 36 2.89 -4.16 13.68
C THR A 36 2.53 -2.69 13.86
N GLN A 37 2.52 -2.21 15.10
CA GLN A 37 2.19 -0.81 15.40
C GLN A 37 3.12 0.17 14.66
N ASN A 38 4.40 -0.17 14.51
CA ASN A 38 5.36 0.67 13.80
C ASN A 38 5.04 0.78 12.31
N LEU A 39 4.69 -0.34 11.67
CA LEU A 39 4.28 -0.34 10.26
C LEU A 39 2.98 0.46 10.07
N PHE A 40 2.00 0.28 10.96
CA PHE A 40 0.77 1.05 10.94
C PHE A 40 1.04 2.56 11.04
N ASN A 41 1.86 2.98 12.00
CA ASN A 41 2.19 4.40 12.20
C ASN A 41 2.90 4.99 10.98
N LEU A 42 3.82 4.24 10.36
CA LEU A 42 4.53 4.66 9.16
C LEU A 42 3.56 4.86 7.98
N MET A 43 2.69 3.88 7.73
CA MET A 43 1.66 3.98 6.69
C MET A 43 0.73 5.16 6.93
N GLN A 44 0.26 5.33 8.17
CA GLN A 44 -0.62 6.42 8.54
C GLN A 44 0.04 7.78 8.30
N ALA A 45 1.31 7.95 8.69
CA ALA A 45 2.05 9.20 8.49
C ALA A 45 2.11 9.61 7.02
N ILE A 46 2.33 8.67 6.09
CA ILE A 46 2.38 8.97 4.66
C ILE A 46 0.98 9.27 4.11
N THR A 47 -0.05 8.53 4.52
CA THR A 47 -1.41 8.68 3.99
C THR A 47 -2.09 9.99 4.44
N VAL A 48 -1.85 10.44 5.67
CA VAL A 48 -2.45 11.68 6.20
C VAL A 48 -1.71 12.95 5.78
N GLU A 49 -0.52 12.82 5.18
CA GLU A 49 0.26 13.97 4.74
C GLU A 49 -0.52 14.80 3.71
N SER A 50 -0.55 16.11 3.94
CA SER A 50 -1.24 17.09 3.10
C SER A 50 -0.47 17.39 1.81
N ARG A 51 0.86 17.32 1.90
CA ARG A 51 1.80 17.58 0.82
C ARG A 51 1.84 16.43 -0.15
N TRP A 52 1.39 16.68 -1.38
CA TRP A 52 1.31 15.68 -2.44
C TRP A 52 2.69 15.10 -2.81
N ASP A 53 3.75 15.90 -2.74
CA ASP A 53 5.12 15.51 -3.07
C ASP A 53 5.70 14.54 -2.02
N PHE A 54 5.47 14.82 -0.74
CA PHE A 54 5.85 13.91 0.35
C PHE A 54 5.03 12.62 0.34
N LYS A 55 3.72 12.72 0.06
CA LYS A 55 2.86 11.54 -0.10
C LYS A 55 3.33 10.65 -1.25
N PHE A 56 3.64 11.23 -2.40
CA PHE A 56 4.12 10.49 -3.56
C PHE A 56 5.46 9.81 -3.28
N LEU A 57 6.44 10.53 -2.72
CA LEU A 57 7.73 9.95 -2.36
C LEU A 57 7.61 8.84 -1.31
N GLY A 58 6.76 9.03 -0.29
CA GLY A 58 6.52 8.02 0.73
C GLY A 58 5.90 6.75 0.15
N MET A 59 4.90 6.88 -0.74
CA MET A 59 4.32 5.71 -1.40
C MET A 59 5.34 4.99 -2.29
N GLN A 60 6.05 5.72 -3.15
CA GLN A 60 6.94 5.11 -4.14
C GLN A 60 8.22 4.51 -3.53
N LEU A 61 8.80 5.15 -2.51
CA LEU A 61 10.09 4.72 -1.96
C LEU A 61 9.94 3.86 -0.71
N ILE A 62 8.96 4.18 0.14
CA ILE A 62 8.79 3.49 1.42
C ILE A 62 7.78 2.35 1.27
N VAL A 63 6.57 2.63 0.77
CA VAL A 63 5.51 1.61 0.69
C VAL A 63 5.82 0.55 -0.36
N GLU A 64 6.12 0.94 -1.60
CA GLU A 64 6.50 -0.02 -2.63
C GLU A 64 7.83 -0.70 -2.32
N GLY A 65 8.79 0.03 -1.74
CA GLY A 65 10.06 -0.55 -1.29
C GLY A 65 9.89 -1.64 -0.23
N LEU A 66 8.98 -1.44 0.72
CA LEU A 66 8.61 -2.46 1.72
C LEU A 66 7.91 -3.67 1.07
N ALA A 67 7.00 -3.43 0.11
CA ALA A 67 6.27 -4.50 -0.57
C ALA A 67 7.17 -5.38 -1.46
N ILE A 68 8.25 -4.82 -2.01
CA ILE A 68 9.23 -5.59 -2.80
C ILE A 68 10.17 -6.41 -1.90
N ALA A 69 10.45 -5.92 -0.69
CA ALA A 69 11.37 -6.57 0.24
C ALA A 69 10.76 -7.79 0.98
N SER A 70 9.43 -7.92 0.96
CA SER A 70 8.67 -8.99 1.62
C SER A 70 8.50 -10.24 0.77
#